data_AF-A0A350NZW2-F1
#
_entry.id   AF-A0A350NZW2-F1
#
_cell.length_a   1.000
_cell.length_b   1.000
_cell.length_c   1.000
_cell.angle_alpha   90.00
_cell.angle_beta   90.00
_cell.angle_gamma   90.00
#
_symmetry.space_group_name_H-M   'P 1'
#
loop_
_entity.id
_entity.type
_entity.pdbx_description
1 polymer ?
#
loop_
_entity_poly.entity_id
_entity_poly.type
_entity_poly.pdbx_seq_one_letter_code
_entity_poly.pdbx_strand_id
1 'polypeptide(L)'
;KEFEKYTFPSENVQEALQNTVWMQMDLTDNTPERQAVFDKFDVLGLPTILFFDNEGNELKRARVTGFMKADAFAAHVNSSVNSGASR
;
A
#
# COMPACT_ATOMS: atom_id res chain seq x y z
N LYS A 1 12.29 -1.04 -1.41
CA LYS A 1 13.28 -2.15 -1.38
C LYS A 1 13.08 -3.13 -0.22
N GLU A 2 12.78 -2.68 1.01
CA GLU A 2 12.57 -3.60 2.14
C GLU A 2 11.29 -4.45 1.98
N PHE A 3 10.20 -3.84 1.52
CA PHE A 3 8.94 -4.54 1.29
C PHE A 3 9.06 -5.64 0.24
N GLU A 4 9.71 -5.36 -0.89
CA GLU A 4 9.92 -6.31 -1.99
C GLU A 4 10.78 -7.50 -1.56
N LYS A 5 11.66 -7.31 -0.56
CA LYS A 5 12.55 -8.36 -0.07
C LYS A 5 11.96 -9.16 1.09
N TYR A 6 11.26 -8.51 2.01
CA TYR A 6 10.91 -9.09 3.31
C TYR A 6 9.41 -9.19 3.60
N THR A 7 8.57 -8.51 2.81
CA THR A 7 7.13 -8.41 3.09
C THR A 7 6.31 -9.02 1.96
N PHE A 8 6.39 -8.45 0.76
CA PHE A 8 5.55 -8.85 -0.38
C PHE A 8 5.73 -10.30 -0.84
N PRO A 9 6.93 -10.91 -0.78
CA PRO A 9 7.09 -12.31 -1.17
C PRO A 9 6.44 -13.31 -0.21
N SER A 10 6.06 -12.90 1.00
CA SER A 10 5.49 -13.81 1.99
C SER A 10 4.12 -14.33 1.56
N GLU A 11 3.88 -15.63 1.72
CA GLU A 11 2.64 -16.31 1.29
C GLU A 11 1.40 -15.67 1.91
N ASN A 12 1.42 -15.37 3.22
CA ASN A 12 0.31 -14.71 3.90
C ASN A 12 0.01 -13.29 3.38
N VAL A 13 1.02 -12.59 2.85
CA VAL A 13 0.84 -11.26 2.23
C VAL A 13 0.24 -11.42 0.84
N GLN A 14 0.68 -12.42 0.07
CA GLN A 14 0.12 -12.73 -1.24
C GLN A 14 -1.36 -13.15 -1.12
N GLU A 15 -1.70 -14.01 -0.16
CA GLU A 15 -3.08 -14.40 0.13
C GLU A 15 -3.95 -13.20 0.52
N ALA A 16 -3.46 -12.35 1.43
CA ALA A 16 -4.20 -11.16 1.87
C ALA A 16 -4.48 -10.18 0.71
N LEU A 17 -3.61 -10.14 -0.31
CA LEU A 17 -3.71 -9.27 -1.47
C LEU A 17 -4.19 -9.97 -2.76
N GLN A 18 -4.63 -11.22 -2.69
CA GLN A 18 -4.98 -12.02 -3.88
C GLN A 18 -6.07 -11.39 -4.76
N ASN A 19 -6.93 -10.55 -4.17
CA ASN A 19 -8.02 -9.85 -4.86
C ASN A 19 -7.71 -8.36 -5.09
N THR A 20 -6.43 -7.98 -5.09
CA THR A 20 -5.98 -6.59 -5.27
C THR A 20 -5.16 -6.45 -6.55
N VAL A 21 -5.34 -5.34 -7.26
CA VAL A 21 -4.48 -4.97 -8.39
C VAL A 21 -3.26 -4.22 -7.87
N TRP A 22 -2.08 -4.62 -8.34
CA TRP A 22 -0.81 -4.04 -7.91
C TRP A 22 -0.36 -2.93 -8.87
N MET A 23 0.03 -1.80 -8.29
CA MET A 23 0.68 -0.71 -8.99
C MET A 23 1.87 -0.22 -8.17
N GLN A 24 3.01 -0.01 -8.83
CA GLN A 24 4.19 0.58 -8.22
C GLN A 24 4.64 1.77 -9.06
N MET A 25 4.91 2.88 -8.38
CA MET A 25 5.52 4.07 -8.97
C MET A 25 6.90 4.26 -8.33
N ASP A 26 7.95 4.31 -9.15
CA ASP A 26 9.27 4.72 -8.65
C ASP A 26 9.30 6.25 -8.57
N LEU A 27 9.34 6.76 -7.34
CA LEU A 27 9.36 8.18 -7.01
C LEU A 27 10.63 8.53 -6.23
N THR A 28 11.73 7.85 -6.53
CA THR A 28 13.03 8.08 -5.88
C THR A 28 13.62 9.43 -6.25
N ASP A 29 13.48 9.84 -7.52
CA ASP A 29 14.04 11.09 -8.03
C ASP A 29 13.17 12.30 -7.69
N ASN A 30 13.79 13.42 -7.36
CA ASN A 30 13.09 14.65 -7.03
C ASN A 30 12.63 15.41 -8.28
N THR A 31 11.54 14.97 -8.90
CA THR A 31 10.96 15.60 -10.10
C THR A 31 9.63 16.33 -9.80
N PRO A 32 9.18 17.26 -10.67
CA PRO A 32 7.88 17.90 -10.55
C PRO A 32 6.71 16.90 -10.54
N GLU A 33 6.81 15.81 -11.30
CA GLU A 33 5.80 14.75 -11.35
C GLU A 33 5.71 14.02 -10.01
N ARG A 34 6.85 13.73 -9.38
CA ARG A 34 6.88 13.21 -8.01
C ARG A 34 6.19 14.16 -7.05
N GLN A 35 6.51 15.45 -7.09
CA GLN A 35 5.90 16.42 -6.19
C GLN A 35 4.39 16.50 -6.39
N ALA A 36 3.91 16.44 -7.64
CA ALA A 36 2.48 16.41 -7.94
C ALA A 36 1.77 15.18 -7.34
N VAL A 37 2.40 14.00 -7.36
CA VAL A 37 1.85 12.80 -6.69
C VAL A 37 1.85 12.98 -5.18
N PHE A 38 2.92 13.55 -4.61
CA PHE A 38 3.02 13.78 -3.17
C PHE A 38 1.93 14.74 -2.68
N ASP A 39 1.73 15.85 -3.38
CA ASP A 39 0.70 16.83 -3.03
C ASP A 39 -0.71 16.26 -3.24
N LYS A 40 -0.93 15.51 -4.33
CA LYS A 40 -2.24 14.93 -4.65
C LYS A 40 -2.73 13.93 -3.60
N PHE A 41 -1.82 13.16 -3.02
CA PHE A 41 -2.16 12.08 -2.08
C PHE A 41 -1.67 12.36 -0.65
N ASP A 42 -1.24 13.58 -0.33
CA ASP A 42 -0.71 13.96 0.97
C ASP A 42 0.43 13.00 1.44
N VAL A 43 1.37 12.68 0.55
CA VAL A 43 2.50 11.79 0.86
C VAL A 43 3.62 12.61 1.52
N LEU A 44 3.97 12.25 2.74
CA LEU A 44 5.03 12.93 3.50
C LEU A 44 6.43 12.35 3.23
N GLY A 45 6.50 11.11 2.75
CA GLY A 45 7.76 10.42 2.52
C GLY A 45 7.57 8.99 2.00
N LEU A 46 8.68 8.36 1.64
CA LEU A 46 8.73 6.96 1.24
C LEU A 46 9.27 6.06 2.37
N PRO A 47 8.88 4.78 2.43
CA PRO A 47 7.84 4.16 1.62
C PRO A 47 6.43 4.58 2.10
N THR A 48 5.52 4.80 1.14
CA THR A 48 4.09 4.96 1.37
C THR A 48 3.33 3.99 0.48
N ILE A 49 2.42 3.20 1.07
CA ILE A 49 1.52 2.29 0.35
C ILE A 49 0.10 2.82 0.55
N LEU A 50 -0.59 3.06 -0.57
CA LEU A 50 -1.97 3.51 -0.62
C LEU A 50 -2.85 2.35 -1.08
N PHE A 51 -4.06 2.28 -0.54
CA PHE A 51 -5.08 1.33 -0.98
C PHE A 51 -6.30 2.09 -1.46
N PHE A 52 -6.92 1.60 -2.53
CA PHE A 52 -8.09 2.21 -3.14
C PHE A 52 -9.20 1.15 -3.25
N ASP A 53 -10.45 1.58 -3.11
CA ASP A 53 -11.59 0.73 -3.46
C ASP A 53 -11.81 0.69 -4.99
N ASN A 54 -12.79 -0.10 -5.42
CA ASN A 54 -13.12 -0.26 -6.84
C ASN A 54 -13.71 1.02 -7.49
N GLU A 55 -14.08 2.02 -6.69
CA GLU A 55 -14.54 3.33 -7.16
C GLU A 55 -13.40 4.34 -7.27
N GLY A 56 -12.18 3.95 -6.87
CA GLY A 56 -10.99 4.79 -6.88
C GLY A 56 -10.86 5.69 -5.66
N ASN A 57 -11.66 5.48 -4.61
CA ASN A 57 -11.52 6.23 -3.36
C ASN A 57 -10.40 5.63 -2.51
N GLU A 58 -9.55 6.48 -1.95
CA GLU A 58 -8.49 6.02 -1.05
C GLU A 58 -9.08 5.52 0.28
N LEU A 59 -8.72 4.30 0.66
CA LEU A 59 -8.94 3.74 1.99
C LEU A 59 -7.89 4.31 2.96
N LYS A 60 -8.01 5.58 3.34
CA LYS A 60 -7.01 6.29 4.18
C LYS A 60 -6.58 5.53 5.45
N ARG A 61 -7.51 4.78 6.07
CA ARG A 61 -7.23 3.94 7.26
C ARG A 61 -6.29 2.76 6.99
N ALA A 62 -6.17 2.34 5.74
CA ALA A 62 -5.32 1.25 5.29
C ALA A 62 -3.94 1.75 4.85
N ARG A 63 -3.69 3.07 4.85
CA ARG A 63 -2.40 3.64 4.46
C ARG A 63 -1.28 3.09 5.34
N VAL A 64 -0.16 2.71 4.72
CA VAL A 64 1.06 2.31 5.43
C VAL A 64 2.14 3.33 5.14
N THR A 65 2.65 3.95 6.20
CA THR A 65 3.78 4.90 6.14
C THR A 65 4.94 4.31 6.93
N GLY A 66 6.00 3.90 6.24
CA GLY A 66 7.14 3.21 6.84
C GLY A 66 7.11 1.69 6.70
N PHE A 67 8.20 1.05 7.11
CA PHE A 67 8.39 -0.38 6.93
C PHE A 67 7.49 -1.22 7.86
N MET A 68 6.91 -2.29 7.30
CA MET A 68 6.12 -3.27 8.02
C MET A 68 6.52 -4.68 7.59
N LYS A 69 6.81 -5.57 8.55
CA LYS A 69 7.13 -6.98 8.28
C LYS A 69 5.89 -7.74 7.77
N ALA A 70 6.12 -8.88 7.10
CA ALA A 70 5.08 -9.72 6.50
C ALA A 70 3.82 -9.93 7.36
N ASP A 71 3.96 -10.48 8.57
CA ASP A 71 2.80 -10.83 9.40
C ASP A 71 1.97 -9.61 9.82
N ALA A 72 2.65 -8.52 10.19
CA ALA A 72 1.98 -7.27 10.55
C ALA A 72 1.26 -6.67 9.34
N PHE A 73 1.89 -6.75 8.16
CA PHE A 73 1.32 -6.23 6.92
C PHE A 73 0.10 -7.03 6.46
N ALA A 74 0.17 -8.37 6.50
CA ALA A 74 -0.97 -9.22 6.18
C ALA A 74 -2.16 -8.98 7.13
N ALA A 75 -1.89 -8.87 8.44
CA ALA A 75 -2.93 -8.55 9.43
C ALA A 75 -3.55 -7.16 9.19
N HIS A 76 -2.73 -6.18 8.84
CA HIS A 76 -3.16 -4.84 8.49
C HIS A 76 -4.07 -4.85 7.25
N VAL A 77 -3.67 -5.52 6.17
CA VAL A 77 -4.48 -5.65 4.95
C VAL A 77 -5.82 -6.33 5.27
N ASN A 78 -5.80 -7.43 6.03
CA ASN A 78 -7.02 -8.15 6.37
C ASN A 78 -8.01 -7.30 7.18
N SER A 79 -7.51 -6.48 8.12
CA SER A 79 -8.35 -5.64 8.98
C SER A 79 -8.76 -4.29 8.38
N SER A 80 -8.03 -3.79 7.37
CA SER A 80 -8.25 -2.46 6.80
C SER A 80 -8.74 -2.46 5.36
N VAL A 81 -8.34 -3.44 4.56
CA VAL A 81 -8.75 -3.59 3.16
C VAL A 81 -9.87 -4.63 3.04
N ASN A 82 -9.67 -5.82 3.61
CA ASN A 82 -10.61 -6.95 3.42
C ASN A 82 -11.84 -6.89 4.33
N SER A 83 -11.86 -6.05 5.37
CA SER A 83 -13.00 -5.94 6.30
C SER A 83 -14.32 -5.49 5.68
N GLY A 84 -14.31 -4.94 4.46
CA GLY A 84 -15.51 -4.57 3.70
C GLY A 84 -16.03 -5.66 2.76
N ALA A 85 -15.22 -6.70 2.49
CA ALA A 85 -15.55 -7.75 1.51
C ALA A 85 -16.50 -8.84 2.04
N SER A 86 -16.94 -8.75 3.30
CA SER A 86 -17.93 -9.65 3.91
C SER A 86 -19.34 -9.05 4.01
N ARG A 87 -19.70 -8.12 3.11
CA ARG A 87 -21.07 -7.62 2.97
C ARG A 87 -21.58 -7.79 1.56
#